data_AF-A0A6B3IRX6-F1
#
_entry.id   AF-A0A6B3IRX6-F1
#
_cell.length_a   1.000
_cell.length_b   1.000
_cell.length_c   1.000
_cell.angle_alpha   90.00
_cell.angle_beta   90.00
_cell.angle_gamma   90.00
#
_symmetry.space_group_name_H-M   'P 1'
#
loop_
_entity.id
_entity.type
_entity.pdbx_description
1 polymer ?
#
loop_
_entity_poly.entity_id
_entity_poly.type
_entity_poly.pdbx_seq_one_letter_code
_entity_poly.pdbx_strand_id
1 'polypeptide(L)'
;MEPGRWADRTPAEGWTVAHQIAHLTWTDEVALLAATESDRFGDEVAKALAAPESFVDEAAQALVDAHAPDALLARWRDGRQRLDKVLRDAPAGTRIPWYGPPMSVASMATARLMETWAHGQDIADALGATRAPTARLRHV
;
A
#
# COMPACT_ATOMS: atom_id res chain seq x y z
N MET A 1 -7.73 -11.10 22.74
CA MET A 1 -6.76 -10.15 22.13
C MET A 1 -7.12 -8.79 22.67
N GLU A 2 -6.16 -8.07 23.25
CA GLU A 2 -6.37 -6.70 23.72
C GLU A 2 -6.93 -5.83 22.59
N PRO A 3 -7.77 -4.83 22.88
CA PRO A 3 -8.21 -3.83 21.89
C PRO A 3 -6.99 -3.34 21.11
N GLY A 4 -7.03 -3.48 19.78
CA GLY A 4 -5.82 -3.42 18.95
C GLY A 4 -5.05 -2.11 19.11
N ARG A 5 -3.72 -2.22 19.19
CA ARG A 5 -2.71 -1.14 19.33
C ARG A 5 -2.59 -0.26 18.06
N TRP A 6 -3.73 0.09 17.47
CA TRP A 6 -3.87 0.79 16.20
C TRP A 6 -3.43 2.25 16.25
N ALA A 7 -3.51 2.86 17.43
CA ALA A 7 -3.08 4.25 17.67
C ALA A 7 -1.60 4.36 18.05
N ASP A 8 -0.88 3.25 18.20
CA ASP A 8 0.53 3.27 18.56
C ASP A 8 1.34 3.92 17.45
N ARG A 9 2.27 4.79 17.85
CA ARG A 9 3.18 5.50 16.95
C ARG A 9 4.19 4.53 16.35
N THR A 10 4.48 4.72 15.08
CA THR A 10 5.51 3.97 14.36
C THR A 10 6.78 4.81 14.20
N PRO A 11 7.91 4.23 13.75
CA PRO A 11 9.11 5.02 13.42
C PRO A 11 8.88 6.09 12.35
N ALA A 12 7.92 5.87 11.44
CA ALA A 12 7.47 6.91 10.52
C ALA A 12 6.78 8.04 11.29
N GLU A 13 7.36 9.24 11.22
CA GLU A 13 6.88 10.42 11.95
C GLU A 13 5.43 10.75 11.56
N GLY A 14 4.62 11.13 12.56
CA GLY A 14 3.19 11.41 12.35
C GLY A 14 2.30 10.17 12.19
N TRP A 15 2.85 9.01 11.82
CA TRP A 15 2.05 7.83 11.50
C TRP A 15 1.86 6.87 12.69
N THR A 16 0.68 6.26 12.74
CA THR A 16 0.33 5.18 13.67
C THR A 16 0.26 3.83 12.94
N VAL A 17 0.10 2.73 13.66
CA VAL A 17 -0.17 1.41 13.07
C VAL A 17 -1.35 1.45 12.08
N ALA A 18 -2.41 2.22 12.39
CA ALA A 18 -3.52 2.43 11.46
C ALA A 18 -3.09 3.14 10.17
N HIS A 19 -2.24 4.17 10.25
CA HIS A 19 -1.72 4.86 9.07
C HIS A 19 -0.89 3.94 8.18
N GLN A 20 -0.10 3.05 8.76
CA GLN A 20 0.68 2.08 7.98
C GLN A 20 -0.21 1.12 7.17
N ILE A 21 -1.30 0.62 7.77
CA ILE A 21 -2.26 -0.21 7.04
C ILE A 21 -3.08 0.63 6.05
N ALA A 22 -3.42 1.88 6.38
CA ALA A 22 -4.10 2.79 5.48
C ALA A 22 -3.28 3.09 4.23
N HIS A 23 -1.99 3.40 4.38
CA HIS A 23 -1.08 3.60 3.26
C HIS A 23 -1.01 2.36 2.37
N LEU A 24 -0.80 1.17 2.95
CA LEU A 24 -0.81 -0.09 2.20
C LEU A 24 -2.12 -0.31 1.44
N THR A 25 -3.25 0.00 2.07
CA THR A 25 -4.58 -0.08 1.44
C THR A 25 -4.68 0.86 0.25
N TRP A 26 -4.37 2.14 0.45
CA TRP A 26 -4.45 3.16 -0.59
C TRP A 26 -3.55 2.83 -1.77
N THR A 27 -2.28 2.48 -1.51
CA THR A 27 -1.32 2.23 -2.59
C THR A 27 -1.67 0.97 -3.39
N ASP A 28 -2.24 -0.07 -2.76
CA ASP A 28 -2.76 -1.25 -3.45
C ASP A 28 -4.01 -0.93 -4.28
N GLU A 29 -4.88 -0.04 -3.82
CA GLU A 29 -6.05 0.44 -4.58
C GLU A 29 -5.66 1.26 -5.80
N VAL A 30 -4.67 2.15 -5.66
CA VAL A 30 -4.13 2.92 -6.78
C VAL A 30 -3.43 2.01 -7.79
N ALA A 31 -2.66 1.01 -7.33
CA ALA A 31 -2.06 0.01 -8.21
C ALA A 31 -3.10 -0.83 -8.95
N LEU A 32 -4.20 -1.17 -8.29
CA LEU A 32 -5.33 -1.86 -8.93
C LEU A 32 -5.99 -0.97 -9.99
N LEU A 33 -6.30 0.29 -9.65
CA LEU A 33 -6.84 1.28 -10.59
C LEU A 33 -5.94 1.43 -11.83
N ALA A 34 -4.63 1.58 -11.62
CA ALA A 34 -3.66 1.70 -12.70
C ALA A 34 -3.66 0.47 -13.63
N ALA A 35 -3.86 -0.73 -13.06
CA ALA A 35 -3.84 -1.98 -13.80
C ALA A 35 -5.16 -2.30 -14.52
N THR A 36 -6.31 -1.81 -14.03
CA THR A 36 -7.64 -2.16 -14.56
C THR A 36 -8.36 -1.02 -15.27
N GLU A 37 -8.06 0.22 -14.89
CA GLU A 37 -8.74 1.44 -15.36
C GLU A 37 -7.69 2.53 -15.65
N SER A 38 -6.74 2.23 -16.54
CA SER A 38 -5.59 3.09 -16.85
C SER A 38 -5.99 4.53 -17.25
N ASP A 39 -7.13 4.70 -17.89
CA ASP A 39 -7.63 6.02 -18.31
C ASP A 39 -8.01 6.90 -17.11
N ARG A 40 -8.43 6.29 -16.01
CA ARG A 40 -8.80 6.98 -14.76
C ARG A 40 -7.61 7.23 -13.84
N PHE A 41 -6.50 6.50 -14.03
CA PHE A 41 -5.28 6.71 -13.25
C PHE A 41 -4.71 8.12 -13.41
N GLY A 42 -4.98 8.80 -14.54
CA GLY A 42 -4.59 10.19 -14.75
C GLY A 42 -5.11 11.14 -13.66
N ASP A 43 -6.27 10.86 -13.08
CA ASP A 43 -6.83 11.65 -11.97
C ASP A 43 -5.97 11.55 -10.70
N GLU A 44 -5.40 10.37 -10.43
CA GLU A 44 -4.49 10.16 -9.30
C GLU A 44 -3.16 10.90 -9.50
N VAL A 45 -2.66 10.94 -10.74
CA VAL A 45 -1.47 11.73 -11.08
C VAL A 45 -1.75 13.22 -10.89
N ALA A 46 -2.92 13.71 -11.31
CA ALA A 46 -3.31 15.10 -11.12
C ALA A 46 -3.38 15.49 -9.63
N LYS A 47 -3.94 14.62 -8.77
CA LYS A 47 -3.95 14.82 -7.32
C LYS A 47 -2.53 14.88 -6.74
N ALA A 48 -1.66 13.94 -7.13
CA ALA A 48 -0.27 13.90 -6.68
C ALA A 48 0.50 15.17 -7.08
N LEU A 49 0.29 15.68 -8.29
CA LEU A 49 0.93 16.92 -8.77
C LEU A 49 0.42 18.17 -8.05
N ALA A 50 -0.84 18.18 -7.61
CA ALA A 50 -1.42 19.31 -6.90
C ALA A 50 -0.89 19.45 -5.46
N ALA A 51 -0.49 18.34 -4.83
CA ALA A 51 -0.05 18.28 -3.44
C ALA A 51 1.11 17.29 -3.23
N PRO A 52 2.27 17.46 -3.92
CA PRO A 52 3.31 16.42 -3.97
C PRO A 52 3.90 16.06 -2.60
N GLU A 53 3.94 17.01 -1.66
CA GLU A 53 4.50 16.83 -0.33
C GLU A 53 3.50 16.20 0.67
N SER A 54 2.19 16.28 0.42
CA SER A 54 1.16 15.87 1.38
C SER A 54 0.20 14.80 0.86
N PHE A 55 0.21 14.51 -0.45
CA PHE A 55 -0.76 13.62 -1.10
C PHE A 55 -0.84 12.23 -0.46
N VAL A 56 0.32 11.65 -0.10
CA VAL A 56 0.38 10.32 0.53
C VAL A 56 -0.16 10.37 1.95
N ASP A 57 0.25 11.37 2.73
CA ASP A 57 -0.19 11.55 4.12
C ASP A 57 -1.71 11.79 4.19
N GLU A 58 -2.23 12.66 3.32
CA GLU A 58 -3.66 12.96 3.22
C GLU A 58 -4.47 11.71 2.83
N ALA A 59 -3.97 10.89 1.90
CA ALA A 59 -4.63 9.66 1.50
C ALA A 59 -4.67 8.61 2.65
N ALA A 60 -3.57 8.45 3.37
CA ALA A 60 -3.51 7.56 4.53
C ALA A 60 -4.43 8.05 5.65
N GLN A 61 -4.38 9.35 5.99
CA GLN A 61 -5.24 9.96 7.00
C GLN A 61 -6.74 9.81 6.66
N ALA A 62 -7.12 10.05 5.41
CA ALA A 62 -8.51 9.93 4.97
C ALA A 62 -9.08 8.51 5.18
N LEU A 63 -8.27 7.47 4.94
CA LEU A 63 -8.67 6.08 5.19
C LEU A 63 -8.74 5.73 6.68
N VAL A 64 -7.85 6.31 7.51
CA VAL A 64 -7.93 6.19 8.97
C VAL A 64 -9.21 6.82 9.50
N ASP A 65 -9.58 8.00 9.01
CA ASP A 65 -10.78 8.72 9.45
C ASP A 65 -12.08 8.04 8.99
N ALA A 66 -12.05 7.39 7.81
CA ALA A 66 -13.23 6.79 7.21
C ALA A 66 -13.57 5.39 7.75
N HIS A 67 -12.64 4.69 8.40
CA HIS A 67 -12.79 3.26 8.69
C HIS A 67 -12.40 2.88 10.12
N ALA A 68 -13.23 2.02 10.74
CA ALA A 68 -12.83 1.32 11.94
C ALA A 68 -11.63 0.40 11.64
N PRO A 69 -10.71 0.16 12.59
CA PRO A 69 -9.46 -0.53 12.30
C PRO A 69 -9.60 -1.94 11.72
N ASP A 70 -10.56 -2.73 12.21
CA ASP A 70 -10.81 -4.07 11.67
C ASP A 70 -11.37 -4.03 10.24
N ALA A 71 -12.18 -3.01 9.92
CA ALA A 71 -12.68 -2.80 8.57
C ALA A 71 -11.56 -2.36 7.62
N LEU A 72 -10.65 -1.51 8.08
CA LEU A 72 -9.46 -1.11 7.33
C LEU A 72 -8.56 -2.32 7.04
N LEU A 73 -8.31 -3.18 8.04
CA LEU A 73 -7.53 -4.41 7.86
C LEU A 73 -8.18 -5.36 6.86
N ALA A 74 -9.49 -5.54 6.93
CA ALA A 74 -10.24 -6.38 6.01
C ALA A 74 -10.18 -5.82 4.58
N ARG A 75 -10.34 -4.51 4.43
CA ARG A 75 -10.25 -3.80 3.14
C ARG A 75 -8.88 -3.99 2.49
N TRP A 76 -7.80 -3.78 3.23
CA TRP A 76 -6.45 -4.04 2.72
C TRP A 76 -6.29 -5.48 2.22
N ARG A 77 -6.76 -6.46 3.02
CA ARG A 77 -6.64 -7.88 2.70
C ARG A 77 -7.45 -8.29 1.46
N ASP A 78 -8.61 -7.70 1.24
CA ASP A 78 -9.39 -7.90 0.03
C ASP A 78 -8.69 -7.25 -1.19
N GLY A 79 -8.27 -5.98 -1.05
CA GLY A 79 -7.60 -5.23 -2.10
C GLY A 79 -6.34 -5.93 -2.62
N ARG A 80 -5.46 -6.38 -1.72
CA ARG A 80 -4.24 -7.12 -2.10
C ARG A 80 -4.52 -8.43 -2.84
N GLN A 81 -5.62 -9.13 -2.52
CA GLN A 81 -6.00 -10.37 -3.20
C GLN A 81 -6.50 -10.08 -4.61
N ARG A 82 -7.30 -9.02 -4.76
CA ARG A 82 -7.77 -8.56 -6.07
C ARG A 82 -6.60 -8.10 -6.95
N LEU A 83 -5.65 -7.35 -6.39
CA LEU A 83 -4.46 -6.91 -7.11
C LEU A 83 -3.58 -8.09 -7.53
N ASP A 84 -3.31 -9.06 -6.63
CA ASP A 84 -2.55 -10.28 -6.98
C ASP A 84 -3.20 -11.02 -8.16
N LYS A 85 -4.52 -11.18 -8.15
CA LYS A 85 -5.25 -11.80 -9.25
C LYS A 85 -5.06 -11.02 -10.56
N VAL A 86 -5.26 -9.70 -10.54
CA VAL A 86 -5.10 -8.86 -11.74
C VAL A 86 -3.69 -8.94 -12.31
N LEU A 87 -2.66 -8.89 -11.46
CA LEU A 87 -1.28 -8.97 -11.90
C LEU A 87 -0.93 -10.34 -12.48
N ARG A 88 -1.48 -11.44 -11.94
CA ARG A 88 -1.29 -12.80 -12.48
C ARG A 88 -1.95 -12.99 -13.85
N ASP A 89 -3.13 -12.40 -14.02
CA ASP A 89 -3.93 -12.55 -15.25
C ASP A 89 -3.50 -11.58 -16.36
N ALA A 90 -2.61 -10.61 -16.04
CA ALA A 90 -2.15 -9.62 -16.99
C ALA A 90 -1.38 -10.27 -18.17
N PRO A 91 -1.67 -9.89 -19.42
CA PRO A 91 -0.92 -10.38 -20.57
C PRO A 91 0.59 -10.13 -20.47
N ALA A 92 1.38 -11.05 -21.05
CA ALA A 92 2.83 -10.87 -21.14
C ALA A 92 3.16 -9.56 -21.88
N GLY A 93 4.08 -8.77 -21.31
CA GLY A 93 4.48 -7.48 -21.89
C GLY A 93 3.62 -6.28 -21.46
N THR A 94 2.54 -6.48 -20.69
CA THR A 94 1.73 -5.38 -20.16
C THR A 94 2.59 -4.36 -19.40
N ARG A 95 2.34 -3.08 -19.68
CA ARG A 95 2.90 -1.94 -18.97
C ARG A 95 1.79 -1.25 -18.17
N ILE A 96 2.01 -1.07 -16.88
CA ILE A 96 1.06 -0.43 -15.96
C ILE A 96 1.51 1.02 -15.78
N PRO A 97 0.64 2.03 -16.03
CA PRO A 97 0.98 3.42 -15.76
C PRO A 97 1.29 3.61 -14.28
N TRP A 98 2.20 4.53 -13.96
CA TRP A 98 2.56 4.84 -12.58
C TRP A 98 3.00 6.29 -12.44
N TYR A 99 3.27 6.74 -11.21
CA TYR A 99 3.73 8.11 -10.92
C TYR A 99 5.12 8.44 -11.51
N GLY A 100 5.85 7.42 -11.96
CA GLY A 100 7.08 7.56 -12.75
C GLY A 100 6.92 6.92 -14.13
N PRO A 101 8.00 6.38 -14.72
CA PRO A 101 7.87 5.58 -15.93
C PRO A 101 6.88 4.42 -15.72
N PRO A 102 6.07 4.06 -16.74
CA PRO A 102 5.18 2.90 -16.64
C PRO A 102 5.97 1.67 -16.21
N MET A 103 5.43 0.88 -15.29
CA MET A 103 6.08 -0.31 -14.74
C MET A 103 5.73 -1.57 -15.53
N SER A 104 6.62 -2.56 -15.52
CA SER A 104 6.21 -3.92 -15.91
C SER A 104 5.32 -4.53 -14.81
N VAL A 105 4.51 -5.53 -15.15
CA VAL A 105 3.73 -6.31 -14.17
C VAL A 105 4.63 -6.87 -13.05
N ALA A 106 5.80 -7.40 -13.41
CA ALA A 106 6.75 -7.94 -12.44
C ALA A 106 7.31 -6.84 -11.52
N SER A 107 7.65 -5.67 -12.07
CA SER A 107 8.12 -4.53 -11.28
C SER A 107 7.05 -4.02 -10.31
N MET A 108 5.78 -3.97 -10.74
CA MET A 108 4.66 -3.59 -9.88
C MET A 108 4.50 -4.59 -8.73
N ALA A 109 4.51 -5.90 -9.02
CA ALA A 109 4.42 -6.94 -8.01
C ALA A 109 5.57 -6.86 -6.99
N THR A 110 6.80 -6.66 -7.46
CA THR A 110 7.96 -6.46 -6.57
C THR A 110 7.81 -5.20 -5.72
N ALA A 111 7.33 -4.09 -6.29
CA ALA A 111 7.06 -2.88 -5.51
C ALA A 111 6.04 -3.14 -4.40
N ARG A 112 4.95 -3.88 -4.66
CA ARG A 112 3.97 -4.23 -3.62
C ARG A 112 4.56 -5.08 -2.49
N LEU A 113 5.48 -5.99 -2.82
CA LEU A 113 6.21 -6.78 -1.82
C LEU A 113 7.12 -5.90 -0.96
N MET A 114 7.83 -4.95 -1.57
CA MET A 114 8.68 -3.97 -0.88
C MET A 114 7.85 -3.10 0.08
N GLU A 115 6.76 -2.50 -0.41
CA GLU A 115 5.83 -1.71 0.42
C GLU A 115 5.33 -2.52 1.62
N THR A 116 4.79 -3.72 1.37
CA THR A 116 4.28 -4.60 2.44
C THR A 116 5.37 -4.93 3.45
N TRP A 117 6.60 -5.12 3.00
CA TRP A 117 7.70 -5.44 3.90
C TRP A 117 8.11 -4.25 4.76
N ALA A 118 8.32 -3.07 4.15
CA ALA A 118 8.75 -1.85 4.82
C ALA A 118 7.72 -1.38 5.85
N HIS A 119 6.47 -1.18 5.45
CA HIS A 119 5.41 -0.75 6.37
C HIS A 119 5.07 -1.84 7.41
N GLY A 120 5.24 -3.11 7.04
CA GLY A 120 5.15 -4.22 7.99
C GLY A 120 6.28 -4.25 9.01
N GLN A 121 7.45 -3.66 8.71
CA GLN A 121 8.54 -3.50 9.65
C GLN A 121 8.23 -2.38 10.64
N ASP A 122 7.76 -1.23 10.17
CA ASP A 122 7.33 -0.12 11.04
C ASP A 122 6.25 -0.53 12.06
N ILE A 123 5.29 -1.35 11.62
CA ILE A 123 4.27 -1.94 12.52
C ILE A 123 4.93 -2.87 13.53
N ALA A 124 5.87 -3.72 13.11
CA ALA A 124 6.54 -4.65 14.01
C ALA A 124 7.34 -3.90 15.08
N ASP A 125 8.03 -2.83 14.71
CA ASP A 125 8.78 -1.98 15.62
C ASP A 125 7.85 -1.27 16.61
N ALA A 126 6.73 -0.71 16.16
CA ALA A 126 5.70 -0.14 17.04
C ALA A 126 5.16 -1.16 18.04
N LEU A 127 4.95 -2.40 17.60
CA LEU A 127 4.41 -3.47 18.43
C LEU A 127 5.46 -4.17 19.31
N GLY A 128 6.75 -3.87 19.14
CA GLY A 128 7.85 -4.58 19.81
C GLY A 128 8.00 -6.03 19.36
N ALA A 129 7.55 -6.36 18.14
CA ALA A 129 7.60 -7.69 17.57
C ALA A 129 8.85 -7.88 16.71
N THR A 130 9.57 -8.99 16.90
CA THR A 130 10.70 -9.33 16.03
C THR A 130 10.23 -10.10 14.79
N ARG A 131 10.46 -9.54 13.60
CA ARG A 131 10.25 -10.26 12.34
C ARG A 131 11.55 -10.91 11.89
N ALA A 132 11.58 -12.24 11.85
CA ALA A 132 12.72 -12.96 11.30
C ALA A 132 12.77 -12.76 9.77
N PRO A 133 13.88 -12.24 9.21
CA PRO A 133 14.05 -12.18 7.76
C PRO A 133 14.08 -13.61 7.20
N THR A 134 13.46 -13.80 6.05
CA THR A 134 13.45 -15.09 5.36
C THR A 134 13.89 -14.91 3.91
N ALA A 135 14.15 -16.01 3.20
CA ALA A 135 14.50 -16.00 1.78
C ALA A 135 13.44 -15.31 0.88
N ARG A 136 12.23 -15.03 1.40
CA ARG A 136 11.18 -14.28 0.72
C ARG A 136 11.56 -12.80 0.49
N LEU A 137 12.57 -12.29 1.19
CA LEU A 137 13.07 -10.92 1.03
C LEU A 137 14.11 -10.76 -0.08
N ARG A 138 14.58 -11.84 -0.71
CA ARG A 138 15.66 -11.77 -1.71
C ARG A 138 15.36 -10.87 -2.91
N HIS A 139 14.08 -10.58 -3.14
CA HIS A 139 13.57 -9.79 -4.25
C HIS A 139 13.11 -8.40 -3.83
N VAL A 140 13.27 -8.07 -2.54
CA VAL A 140 12.96 -6.78 -1.93
C VAL A 140 14.27 -6.06 -1.64
#